data_AF-A0A957TT67-F1
#
_entry.id   AF-A0A957TT67-F1
#
_cell.length_a   1.000
_cell.length_b   1.000
_cell.length_c   1.000
_cell.angle_alpha   90.00
_cell.angle_beta   90.00
_cell.angle_gamma   90.00
#
_symmetry.space_group_name_H-M   'P 1'
#
loop_
_entity.id
_entity.type
_entity.pdbx_description
1 polymer ?
#
loop_
_entity_poly.entity_id
_entity_poly.type
_entity_poly.pdbx_seq_one_letter_code
_entity_poly.pdbx_strand_id
1 'polypeptide(L)'
;MDDLREAGKNEIPGDEAFRLWDTYGFPIDLTRDVAGDRGFTVDEAGFGTALQEAKARSRETVQQHLAADVTIYAEVLEQLKADGKVDEAGVHHLIYENVAEVDAPVIALLVDGKPVEEAHIGTAVEVVLPETPFYVESGGQMSDIGEIFYFPDDMAVPVWSVAVTGMRRPVKGMIVHVGKVTSGTINVGDPAHAEIDTERRWHIMRNHTGTHVLHAVLRERLGNHVHQAGSLVAPERLRFDFTHTQPMTREEIHDIEQMANAIILANYPVNTRWTTYKRAVQEGAMALFGEKYGDEVRVVSFGEEEGVSMELCGGTHVESTAEIGSFRVLSEGSVAAGVRRIEIATGLYAEELIEGRLNTLEKTASLLRTKPDEVPTAVEQLQAQHRQLQQELAQLRQQLAQQDAESLLSNAISVDGFS
;
A
#
# COMPACT_ATOMS: atom_id res chain seq x y z
N MET A 1 36.64 -9.65 9.67
CA MET A 1 36.63 -9.85 11.15
C MET A 1 37.99 -10.35 11.59
N ASP A 2 38.39 -11.54 11.13
CA ASP A 2 39.71 -12.09 11.43
C ASP A 2 40.84 -11.20 10.89
N ASP A 3 40.62 -10.56 9.73
CA ASP A 3 41.49 -9.54 9.12
C ASP A 3 41.69 -8.30 10.03
N LEU A 4 40.65 -7.89 10.77
CA LEU A 4 40.76 -6.80 11.76
C LEU A 4 41.60 -7.26 12.96
N ARG A 5 41.45 -8.51 13.38
CA ARG A 5 42.23 -9.12 14.48
C ARG A 5 43.71 -9.27 14.11
N GLU A 6 44.02 -9.66 12.87
CA GLU A 6 45.39 -9.65 12.34
C GLU A 6 45.96 -8.22 12.23
N ALA A 7 45.13 -7.24 11.86
CA ALA A 7 45.49 -5.82 11.86
C ALA A 7 45.54 -5.17 13.26
N GLY A 8 45.34 -5.93 14.34
CA GLY A 8 45.37 -5.43 15.72
C GLY A 8 44.21 -4.50 16.11
N LYS A 9 43.11 -4.50 15.35
CA LYS A 9 41.91 -3.69 15.57
C LYS A 9 40.79 -4.53 16.19
N ASN A 10 40.06 -3.93 17.13
CA ASN A 10 38.88 -4.51 17.78
C ASN A 10 37.59 -3.73 17.51
N GLU A 11 37.56 -2.91 16.45
CA GLU A 11 36.42 -2.08 16.07
C GLU A 11 36.11 -2.26 14.58
N ILE A 12 34.82 -2.42 14.25
CA ILE A 12 34.32 -2.44 12.88
C ILE A 12 34.15 -0.99 12.39
N PRO A 13 34.83 -0.58 11.31
CA PRO A 13 34.65 0.74 10.70
C PRO A 13 33.19 1.01 10.29
N GLY A 14 32.75 2.25 10.47
CA GLY A 14 31.36 2.65 10.25
C GLY A 14 30.90 2.57 8.79
N ASP A 15 31.81 2.66 7.83
CA ASP A 15 31.59 2.47 6.39
C ASP A 15 31.37 0.98 6.02
N GLU A 16 32.12 0.07 6.63
CA GLU A 16 31.87 -1.38 6.52
C GLU A 16 30.56 -1.80 7.22
N ALA A 17 30.25 -1.22 8.39
CA ALA A 17 28.95 -1.42 9.04
C ALA A 17 27.81 -0.86 8.17
N PHE A 18 28.01 0.29 7.51
CA PHE A 18 27.06 0.83 6.55
C PHE A 18 26.90 -0.07 5.33
N ARG A 19 27.98 -0.64 4.80
CA ARG A 19 27.95 -1.61 3.68
C ARG A 19 27.18 -2.89 4.02
N LEU A 20 27.29 -3.38 5.26
CA LEU A 20 26.49 -4.51 5.75
C LEU A 20 24.98 -4.19 5.78
N TRP A 21 24.62 -2.97 6.16
CA TRP A 21 23.24 -2.48 6.15
C TRP A 21 22.69 -2.23 4.74
N ASP A 22 23.42 -1.48 3.92
CA ASP A 22 23.00 -0.99 2.60
C ASP A 22 23.01 -2.09 1.53
N THR A 23 24.06 -2.91 1.49
CA THR A 23 24.24 -3.95 0.46
C THR A 23 23.65 -5.31 0.85
N TYR A 24 23.53 -5.62 2.15
CA TYR A 24 23.10 -6.95 2.63
C TYR A 24 21.92 -6.91 3.62
N GLY A 25 21.38 -5.73 3.94
CA GLY A 25 20.18 -5.59 4.78
C GLY A 25 20.38 -5.87 6.28
N PHE A 26 21.63 -5.98 6.77
CA PHE A 26 21.89 -6.27 8.19
C PHE A 26 21.67 -5.01 9.05
N PRO A 27 20.78 -5.04 10.06
CA PRO A 27 20.63 -3.92 11.00
C PRO A 27 21.94 -3.60 11.74
N ILE A 28 22.18 -2.33 12.04
CA ILE A 28 23.32 -1.94 12.87
C ILE A 28 23.27 -2.60 14.25
N ASP A 29 22.08 -2.77 14.83
CA ASP A 29 21.91 -3.42 16.13
C ASP A 29 22.33 -4.90 16.10
N LEU A 30 21.90 -5.64 15.08
CA LEU A 30 22.34 -7.03 14.86
C LEU A 30 23.85 -7.11 14.58
N THR A 31 24.41 -6.10 13.92
CA THR A 31 25.86 -5.98 13.67
C THR A 31 26.62 -5.71 14.97
N ARG A 32 26.07 -4.88 15.87
CA ARG A 32 26.60 -4.59 17.21
C ARG A 32 26.59 -5.84 18.09
N ASP A 33 25.50 -6.60 18.09
CA ASP A 33 25.35 -7.82 18.89
C ASP A 33 26.36 -8.90 18.43
N VAL A 34 26.42 -9.18 17.13
CA VAL A 34 27.35 -10.17 16.53
C VAL A 34 28.82 -9.74 16.65
N ALA A 35 29.09 -8.43 16.75
CA ALA A 35 30.42 -7.91 17.08
C ALA A 35 30.77 -8.12 18.55
N GLY A 36 29.85 -7.79 19.47
CA GLY A 36 30.00 -7.93 20.92
C GLY A 36 30.31 -9.37 21.33
N ASP A 37 29.55 -10.33 20.82
CA ASP A 37 29.77 -11.79 21.01
C ASP A 37 31.18 -12.27 20.60
N ARG A 38 31.87 -11.49 19.74
CA ARG A 38 33.22 -11.81 19.22
C ARG A 38 34.32 -10.91 19.78
N GLY A 39 33.98 -9.99 20.68
CA GLY A 39 34.91 -9.05 21.32
C GLY A 39 35.26 -7.82 20.46
N PHE A 40 34.33 -7.38 19.60
CA PHE A 40 34.48 -6.20 18.74
C PHE A 40 33.44 -5.11 19.06
N THR A 41 33.80 -3.85 18.86
CA THR A 41 32.88 -2.69 18.81
C THR A 41 32.49 -2.35 17.37
N VAL A 42 31.53 -1.43 17.21
CA VAL A 42 31.13 -0.85 15.91
C VAL A 42 31.26 0.67 16.02
N ASP A 43 31.86 1.31 15.01
CA ASP A 43 31.89 2.77 14.90
C ASP A 43 30.52 3.30 14.44
N GLU A 44 29.62 3.51 15.40
CA GLU A 44 28.28 4.04 15.16
C GLU A 44 28.30 5.51 14.67
N ALA A 45 29.37 6.26 14.94
CA ALA A 45 29.53 7.64 14.47
C ALA A 45 29.91 7.69 12.99
N GLY A 46 30.85 6.84 12.55
CA GLY A 46 31.18 6.62 11.15
C GLY A 46 29.99 6.04 10.37
N PHE A 47 29.21 5.12 10.96
CA PHE A 47 27.97 4.65 10.34
C PHE A 47 26.97 5.78 10.15
N GLY A 48 26.76 6.62 11.17
CA GLY A 48 25.90 7.80 11.08
C GLY A 48 26.35 8.78 9.99
N THR A 49 27.67 8.95 9.82
CA THR A 49 28.27 9.77 8.76
C THR A 49 28.03 9.15 7.39
N ALA A 50 28.38 7.87 7.19
CA ALA A 50 28.19 7.15 5.93
C ALA A 50 26.71 7.12 5.49
N LEU A 51 25.78 6.94 6.45
CA LEU A 51 24.33 7.00 6.21
C LEU A 51 23.85 8.42 5.83
N GLN A 52 24.42 9.48 6.41
CA GLN A 52 24.13 10.85 6.00
C GLN A 52 24.70 11.16 4.61
N GLU A 53 25.93 10.73 4.31
CA GLU A 53 26.51 10.88 2.98
C GLU A 53 25.74 10.10 1.91
N ALA A 54 25.30 8.87 2.19
CA ALA A 54 24.48 8.09 1.27
C ALA A 54 23.13 8.78 1.00
N LYS A 55 22.49 9.32 2.04
CA LYS A 55 21.28 10.15 1.90
C LYS A 55 21.56 11.46 1.15
N ALA A 56 22.73 12.07 1.30
CA ALA A 56 23.14 13.25 0.55
C ALA A 56 23.35 12.92 -0.93
N ARG A 57 24.17 11.91 -1.26
CA ARG A 57 24.42 11.44 -2.64
C ARG A 57 23.14 11.01 -3.37
N SER A 58 22.26 10.29 -2.67
CA SER A 58 20.93 9.93 -3.19
C SER A 58 20.09 11.17 -3.48
N ARG A 59 20.03 12.13 -2.55
CA ARG A 59 19.33 13.41 -2.76
C ARG A 59 19.93 14.25 -3.88
N GLU A 60 21.25 14.38 -3.98
CA GLU A 60 21.90 15.16 -5.04
C GLU A 60 21.64 14.58 -6.43
N THR A 61 21.77 13.26 -6.60
CA THR A 61 21.50 12.60 -7.90
C THR A 61 20.03 12.76 -8.29
N VAL A 62 19.10 12.57 -7.34
CA VAL A 62 17.66 12.75 -7.57
C VAL A 62 17.31 14.22 -7.84
N GLN A 63 17.87 15.16 -7.09
CA GLN A 63 17.62 16.60 -7.25
C GLN A 63 18.22 17.17 -8.53
N GLN A 64 19.36 16.67 -9.03
CA GLN A 64 19.94 17.17 -10.29
C GLN A 64 19.08 16.79 -11.50
N HIS A 65 18.47 15.60 -11.52
CA HIS A 65 17.50 15.25 -12.55
C HIS A 65 16.17 16.03 -12.36
N LEU A 66 15.55 15.97 -11.17
CA LEU A 66 14.28 16.67 -10.93
C LEU A 66 14.36 18.21 -11.09
N ALA A 67 15.49 18.86 -10.83
CA ALA A 67 15.61 20.32 -10.98
C ALA A 67 15.61 20.77 -12.45
N ALA A 68 16.16 19.95 -13.35
CA ALA A 68 16.07 20.21 -14.79
C ALA A 68 14.61 20.07 -15.25
N ASP A 69 13.96 18.96 -14.88
CA ASP A 69 12.57 18.66 -15.22
C ASP A 69 11.61 19.75 -14.71
N VAL A 70 11.70 20.12 -13.43
CA VAL A 70 10.86 21.14 -12.76
C VAL A 70 10.89 22.49 -13.47
N THR A 71 12.04 22.87 -14.05
CA THR A 71 12.18 24.15 -14.76
C THR A 71 11.35 24.15 -16.05
N ILE A 72 11.37 23.04 -16.80
CA ILE A 72 10.61 22.91 -18.06
C ILE A 72 9.10 22.96 -17.80
N TYR A 73 8.59 22.22 -16.80
CA TYR A 73 7.15 22.27 -16.48
C TYR A 73 6.69 23.66 -16.00
N ALA A 74 7.56 24.45 -15.36
CA ALA A 74 7.26 25.83 -14.98
C ALA A 74 7.21 26.76 -16.20
N GLU A 75 8.17 26.65 -17.13
CA GLU A 75 8.16 27.41 -18.39
C GLU A 75 6.92 27.10 -19.24
N VAL A 76 6.52 25.83 -19.33
CA VAL A 76 5.28 25.42 -20.01
C VAL A 76 4.03 25.98 -19.31
N LEU A 77 3.96 25.93 -17.98
CA LEU A 77 2.79 26.46 -17.24
C LEU A 77 2.61 27.96 -17.48
N GLU A 78 3.68 28.74 -17.41
CA GLU A 78 3.61 30.19 -17.60
C GLU A 78 3.34 30.58 -19.06
N GLN A 79 3.79 29.77 -20.04
CA GLN A 79 3.38 29.92 -21.44
C GLN A 79 1.88 29.62 -21.64
N LEU A 80 1.36 28.54 -21.04
CA LEU A 80 -0.07 28.19 -21.10
C LEU A 80 -0.96 29.29 -20.47
N LYS A 81 -0.51 29.95 -19.41
CA LYS A 81 -1.17 31.14 -18.85
C LYS A 81 -1.12 32.33 -19.83
N ALA A 82 0.04 32.61 -20.41
CA ALA A 82 0.22 33.72 -21.34
C ALA A 82 -0.65 33.59 -22.60
N ASP A 83 -0.86 32.36 -23.06
CA ASP A 83 -1.76 32.01 -24.18
C ASP A 83 -3.24 31.87 -23.77
N GLY A 84 -3.57 32.07 -22.49
CA GLY A 84 -4.94 31.99 -21.96
C GLY A 84 -5.54 30.57 -22.00
N LYS A 85 -4.70 29.53 -21.96
CA LYS A 85 -5.12 28.11 -21.94
C LYS A 85 -5.50 27.62 -20.55
N VAL A 86 -4.97 28.24 -19.51
CA VAL A 86 -5.24 28.00 -18.08
C VAL A 86 -5.31 29.33 -17.34
N ASP A 87 -5.83 29.34 -16.12
CA ASP A 87 -5.84 30.53 -15.27
C ASP A 87 -4.56 30.64 -14.41
N GLU A 88 -4.53 31.62 -13.48
CA GLU A 88 -3.39 31.83 -12.59
C GLU A 88 -3.17 30.70 -11.55
N ALA A 89 -4.21 29.91 -11.24
CA ALA A 89 -4.10 28.72 -10.41
C ALA A 89 -3.58 27.51 -11.21
N GLY A 90 -3.86 27.47 -12.52
CA GLY A 90 -3.34 26.51 -13.49
C GLY A 90 -4.41 25.55 -14.01
N VAL A 91 -4.07 24.27 -14.14
CA VAL A 91 -5.01 23.22 -14.55
C VAL A 91 -6.10 23.06 -13.47
N HIS A 92 -7.37 23.24 -13.87
CA HIS A 92 -8.51 23.15 -12.96
C HIS A 92 -8.80 21.69 -12.59
N HIS A 93 -9.08 21.41 -11.30
CA HIS A 93 -9.02 20.04 -10.76
C HIS A 93 -10.38 19.58 -10.22
N LEU A 94 -11.17 18.94 -11.09
CA LEU A 94 -12.61 18.64 -10.93
C LEU A 94 -12.93 17.51 -9.92
N ILE A 95 -11.95 17.04 -9.14
CA ILE A 95 -12.05 15.86 -8.25
C ILE A 95 -13.08 15.97 -7.12
N TYR A 96 -13.68 17.15 -6.92
CA TYR A 96 -14.73 17.38 -5.93
C TYR A 96 -16.11 17.70 -6.54
N GLU A 97 -16.23 17.69 -7.88
CA GLU A 97 -17.46 18.07 -8.61
C GLU A 97 -18.33 16.86 -8.99
N ASN A 98 -17.92 15.65 -8.57
CA ASN A 98 -18.55 14.35 -8.91
C ASN A 98 -18.63 14.08 -10.43
N VAL A 99 -17.60 14.52 -11.16
CA VAL A 99 -17.42 14.34 -12.60
C VAL A 99 -16.42 13.21 -12.87
N ALA A 100 -16.74 12.33 -13.81
CA ALA A 100 -15.88 11.21 -14.24
C ALA A 100 -15.17 11.44 -15.58
N GLU A 101 -15.76 12.29 -16.43
CA GLU A 101 -15.39 12.51 -17.82
C GLU A 101 -15.37 14.02 -18.15
N VAL A 102 -14.50 14.47 -19.05
CA VAL A 102 -14.53 15.87 -19.54
C VAL A 102 -14.10 15.99 -21.00
N ASP A 103 -14.78 16.85 -21.75
CA ASP A 103 -14.39 17.26 -23.11
C ASP A 103 -13.49 18.50 -23.04
N ALA A 104 -12.19 18.33 -23.31
CA ALA A 104 -11.20 19.39 -23.21
C ALA A 104 -10.10 19.25 -24.27
N PRO A 105 -9.60 20.34 -24.87
CA PRO A 105 -8.52 20.26 -25.85
C PRO A 105 -7.18 19.90 -25.19
N VAL A 106 -6.33 19.18 -25.93
CA VAL A 106 -4.90 19.00 -25.58
C VAL A 106 -4.21 20.35 -25.64
N ILE A 107 -3.76 20.89 -24.51
CA ILE A 107 -3.12 22.21 -24.45
C ILE A 107 -1.59 22.14 -24.41
N ALA A 108 -1.02 21.03 -23.92
CA ALA A 108 0.40 20.71 -24.10
C ALA A 108 0.60 19.19 -24.08
N LEU A 109 1.70 18.75 -24.69
CA LEU A 109 2.11 17.36 -24.80
C LEU A 109 3.62 17.29 -24.55
N LEU A 110 4.08 16.35 -23.72
CA LEU A 110 5.50 16.17 -23.43
C LEU A 110 5.94 14.71 -23.61
N VAL A 111 7.19 14.54 -24.06
CA VAL A 111 7.89 13.26 -24.19
C VAL A 111 9.27 13.42 -23.53
N ASP A 112 9.67 12.49 -22.67
CA ASP A 112 10.91 12.57 -21.86
C ASP A 112 11.11 13.95 -21.18
N GLY A 113 10.02 14.49 -20.60
CA GLY A 113 9.99 15.77 -19.90
C GLY A 113 10.07 17.02 -20.79
N LYS A 114 9.98 16.89 -22.13
CA LYS A 114 10.13 18.00 -23.09
C LYS A 114 8.87 18.20 -23.93
N PRO A 115 8.44 19.46 -24.17
CA PRO A 115 7.32 19.75 -25.06
C PRO A 115 7.53 19.22 -26.47
N VAL A 116 6.45 18.71 -27.06
CA VAL A 116 6.35 18.26 -28.46
C VAL A 116 4.98 18.67 -29.03
N GLU A 117 4.91 18.89 -30.34
CA GLU A 117 3.64 19.22 -31.02
C GLU A 117 2.78 17.97 -31.30
N GLU A 118 3.41 16.80 -31.52
CA GLU A 118 2.75 15.53 -31.84
C GLU A 118 3.41 14.33 -31.15
N ALA A 119 2.66 13.25 -30.94
CA ALA A 119 3.20 11.93 -30.56
C ALA A 119 2.40 10.77 -31.18
N HIS A 120 3.11 9.76 -31.69
CA HIS A 120 2.51 8.61 -32.37
C HIS A 120 2.28 7.41 -31.44
N ILE A 121 1.42 6.48 -31.87
CA ILE A 121 1.21 5.16 -31.25
C ILE A 121 2.52 4.50 -30.77
N GLY A 122 2.51 4.03 -29.53
CA GLY A 122 3.67 3.42 -28.87
C GLY A 122 4.53 4.38 -28.04
N THR A 123 4.38 5.69 -28.22
CA THR A 123 5.14 6.72 -27.47
C THR A 123 4.60 6.86 -26.04
N ALA A 124 5.50 6.96 -25.05
CA ALA A 124 5.15 7.35 -23.69
C ALA A 124 5.05 8.88 -23.60
N VAL A 125 3.97 9.39 -23.01
CA VAL A 125 3.59 10.80 -23.08
C VAL A 125 3.09 11.32 -21.74
N GLU A 126 3.28 12.62 -21.52
CA GLU A 126 2.59 13.38 -20.48
C GLU A 126 1.66 14.40 -21.16
N VAL A 127 0.35 14.23 -20.98
CA VAL A 127 -0.69 15.05 -21.63
C VAL A 127 -1.21 16.11 -20.65
N VAL A 128 -1.35 17.35 -21.11
CA VAL A 128 -1.91 18.47 -20.34
C VAL A 128 -3.24 18.89 -20.97
N LEU A 129 -4.27 18.93 -20.13
CA LEU A 129 -5.62 19.46 -20.41
C LEU A 129 -5.83 20.72 -19.56
N PRO A 130 -6.72 21.66 -19.96
CA PRO A 130 -7.01 22.85 -19.15
C PRO A 130 -7.70 22.52 -17.83
N GLU A 131 -8.44 21.41 -17.78
CA GLU A 131 -9.08 20.87 -16.59
C GLU A 131 -9.13 19.34 -16.62
N THR A 132 -9.31 18.70 -15.46
CA THR A 132 -9.32 17.23 -15.37
C THR A 132 -10.05 16.66 -14.14
N PRO A 133 -10.82 15.56 -14.29
CA PRO A 133 -11.40 14.78 -13.19
C PRO A 133 -10.43 13.79 -12.54
N PHE A 134 -9.22 13.58 -13.08
CA PHE A 134 -8.27 12.55 -12.61
C PHE A 134 -7.58 12.94 -11.28
N TYR A 135 -7.49 12.03 -10.31
CA TYR A 135 -6.83 12.31 -9.03
C TYR A 135 -5.31 12.23 -9.14
N VAL A 136 -4.60 13.22 -8.58
CA VAL A 136 -3.12 13.22 -8.51
C VAL A 136 -2.67 12.55 -7.21
N GLU A 137 -1.77 11.56 -7.30
CA GLU A 137 -1.28 10.79 -6.14
C GLU A 137 -0.82 11.71 -5.00
N SER A 138 -1.45 11.55 -3.83
CA SER A 138 -1.30 12.45 -2.68
C SER A 138 -1.90 11.83 -1.40
N GLY A 139 -1.34 12.15 -0.23
CA GLY A 139 -1.86 11.68 1.08
C GLY A 139 -1.85 10.15 1.30
N GLY A 140 -1.20 9.40 0.40
CA GLY A 140 -1.27 7.93 0.33
C GLY A 140 -2.33 7.40 -0.63
N GLN A 141 -3.26 8.22 -1.12
CA GLN A 141 -4.17 7.84 -2.20
C GLN A 141 -3.41 7.79 -3.53
N MET A 142 -3.42 6.62 -4.17
CA MET A 142 -2.90 6.43 -5.54
C MET A 142 -3.63 7.35 -6.53
N SER A 143 -2.94 7.75 -7.61
CA SER A 143 -3.66 8.34 -8.74
C SER A 143 -4.62 7.34 -9.37
N ASP A 144 -5.66 7.88 -9.99
CA ASP A 144 -6.50 7.12 -10.90
C ASP A 144 -5.79 6.90 -12.25
N ILE A 145 -6.44 6.12 -13.10
CA ILE A 145 -6.04 5.76 -14.46
C ILE A 145 -7.27 5.94 -15.37
N GLY A 146 -7.13 5.79 -16.68
CA GLY A 146 -8.24 5.96 -17.62
C GLY A 146 -7.76 6.05 -19.06
N GLU A 147 -8.56 6.64 -19.94
CA GLU A 147 -8.14 6.95 -21.33
C GLU A 147 -8.44 8.42 -21.66
N ILE A 148 -7.56 9.02 -22.46
CA ILE A 148 -7.80 10.29 -23.15
C ILE A 148 -7.83 9.97 -24.64
N PHE A 149 -8.89 10.32 -25.35
CA PHE A 149 -9.05 9.97 -26.76
C PHE A 149 -9.78 11.03 -27.56
N TYR A 150 -9.65 10.97 -28.89
CA TYR A 150 -10.50 11.75 -29.79
C TYR A 150 -11.37 10.83 -30.65
N PHE A 151 -12.68 10.94 -30.51
CA PHE A 151 -13.67 10.16 -31.25
C PHE A 151 -14.73 11.10 -31.88
N PRO A 152 -14.68 11.35 -33.19
CA PRO A 152 -15.76 12.00 -33.93
C PRO A 152 -17.05 11.15 -33.97
N ASP A 153 -18.21 11.79 -33.87
CA ASP A 153 -19.55 11.14 -33.87
C ASP A 153 -19.82 10.18 -35.05
N ASP A 154 -19.12 10.34 -36.18
CA ASP A 154 -19.29 9.56 -37.41
C ASP A 154 -18.26 8.42 -37.58
N MET A 155 -17.35 8.25 -36.63
CA MET A 155 -16.36 7.17 -36.60
C MET A 155 -16.87 5.91 -35.89
N ALA A 156 -16.10 4.82 -36.01
CA ALA A 156 -16.31 3.56 -35.27
C ALA A 156 -15.09 3.14 -34.44
N VAL A 157 -14.02 3.94 -34.46
CA VAL A 157 -12.77 3.81 -33.71
C VAL A 157 -12.24 5.22 -33.42
N PRO A 158 -11.52 5.47 -32.31
CA PRO A 158 -10.91 6.76 -32.05
C PRO A 158 -9.85 7.09 -33.12
N VAL A 159 -9.70 8.38 -33.41
CA VAL A 159 -8.66 8.93 -34.30
C VAL A 159 -7.29 8.78 -33.66
N TRP A 160 -7.23 9.01 -32.35
CA TRP A 160 -6.11 8.67 -31.47
C TRP A 160 -6.62 8.42 -30.05
N SER A 161 -5.83 7.69 -29.26
CA SER A 161 -6.10 7.48 -27.84
C SER A 161 -4.81 7.26 -27.04
N VAL A 162 -4.87 7.58 -25.75
CA VAL A 162 -3.77 7.55 -24.78
C VAL A 162 -4.27 6.89 -23.50
N ALA A 163 -3.85 5.66 -23.25
CA ALA A 163 -4.08 5.02 -21.95
C ALA A 163 -3.28 5.78 -20.86
N VAL A 164 -3.99 6.42 -19.95
CA VAL A 164 -3.43 7.12 -18.78
C VAL A 164 -3.16 6.10 -17.70
N THR A 165 -1.93 6.02 -17.24
CA THR A 165 -1.42 5.04 -16.27
C THR A 165 -1.13 5.63 -14.89
N GLY A 166 -1.17 6.95 -14.77
CA GLY A 166 -1.09 7.67 -13.50
C GLY A 166 -1.04 9.18 -13.71
N MET A 167 -1.00 9.93 -12.62
CA MET A 167 -1.07 11.39 -12.61
C MET A 167 0.07 12.02 -11.82
N ARG A 168 0.65 13.11 -12.34
CA ARG A 168 1.70 13.88 -11.64
C ARG A 168 1.34 15.36 -11.53
N ARG A 169 1.90 16.02 -10.52
CA ARG A 169 1.90 17.49 -10.35
C ARG A 169 3.34 17.98 -10.22
N PRO A 170 4.09 18.16 -11.33
CA PRO A 170 5.53 18.46 -11.28
C PRO A 170 5.83 19.84 -10.65
N VAL A 171 4.94 20.81 -10.86
CA VAL A 171 4.94 22.13 -10.22
C VAL A 171 3.53 22.50 -9.78
N LYS A 172 3.39 23.46 -8.86
CA LYS A 172 2.06 23.96 -8.44
C LYS A 172 1.34 24.55 -9.66
N GLY A 173 0.11 24.08 -9.93
CA GLY A 173 -0.72 24.50 -11.05
C GLY A 173 -0.55 23.67 -12.33
N MET A 174 0.53 22.89 -12.47
CA MET A 174 0.67 21.94 -13.56
C MET A 174 0.18 20.55 -13.11
N ILE A 175 -0.82 20.00 -13.79
CA ILE A 175 -1.26 18.61 -13.65
C ILE A 175 -1.03 17.91 -14.99
N VAL A 176 -0.37 16.76 -14.99
CA VAL A 176 -0.06 15.99 -16.20
C VAL A 176 -0.56 14.56 -16.10
N HIS A 177 -1.14 14.07 -17.19
CA HIS A 177 -1.64 12.70 -17.34
C HIS A 177 -0.52 11.85 -17.94
N VAL A 178 0.03 10.92 -17.15
CA VAL A 178 1.17 10.09 -17.55
C VAL A 178 0.64 8.83 -18.22
N GLY A 179 0.90 8.66 -19.51
CA GLY A 179 0.29 7.60 -20.30
C GLY A 179 1.12 7.15 -21.49
N LYS A 180 0.48 6.40 -22.37
CA LYS A 180 1.07 5.89 -23.60
C LYS A 180 0.05 5.96 -24.72
N VAL A 181 0.47 6.48 -25.88
CA VAL A 181 -0.39 6.53 -27.07
C VAL A 181 -0.70 5.10 -27.51
N THR A 182 -1.97 4.71 -27.37
CA THR A 182 -2.52 3.38 -27.66
C THR A 182 -3.04 3.28 -29.09
N SER A 183 -3.51 4.38 -29.67
CA SER A 183 -3.92 4.46 -31.07
C SER A 183 -3.59 5.82 -31.72
N GLY A 184 -3.42 5.83 -33.04
CA GLY A 184 -3.33 7.08 -33.83
C GLY A 184 -2.07 7.92 -33.63
N THR A 185 -2.27 9.25 -33.67
CA THR A 185 -1.28 10.29 -33.36
C THR A 185 -2.03 11.46 -32.71
N ILE A 186 -1.60 11.84 -31.51
CA ILE A 186 -2.14 12.95 -30.71
C ILE A 186 -1.34 14.22 -31.01
N ASN A 187 -2.02 15.35 -31.16
CA ASN A 187 -1.41 16.66 -31.43
C ASN A 187 -1.82 17.69 -30.37
N VAL A 188 -0.98 18.70 -30.15
CA VAL A 188 -1.36 19.88 -29.38
C VAL A 188 -2.45 20.67 -30.14
N GLY A 189 -3.54 20.98 -29.45
CA GLY A 189 -4.73 21.62 -30.01
C GLY A 189 -5.84 20.66 -30.46
N ASP A 190 -5.61 19.34 -30.46
CA ASP A 190 -6.67 18.36 -30.75
C ASP A 190 -7.78 18.43 -29.68
N PRO A 191 -9.07 18.29 -30.06
CA PRO A 191 -10.13 18.03 -29.10
C PRO A 191 -9.90 16.66 -28.44
N ALA A 192 -10.17 16.53 -27.15
CA ALA A 192 -10.12 15.24 -26.46
C ALA A 192 -11.31 15.06 -25.52
N HIS A 193 -11.71 13.81 -25.37
CA HIS A 193 -12.52 13.32 -24.27
C HIS A 193 -11.59 12.60 -23.28
N ALA A 194 -11.77 12.84 -21.98
CA ALA A 194 -10.89 12.31 -20.93
C ALA A 194 -11.71 11.69 -19.80
N GLU A 195 -11.72 10.35 -19.74
CA GLU A 195 -12.51 9.57 -18.78
C GLU A 195 -11.64 8.80 -17.78
N ILE A 196 -12.05 8.77 -16.50
CA ILE A 196 -11.40 7.96 -15.47
C ILE A 196 -11.93 6.51 -15.46
N ASP A 197 -11.10 5.58 -15.01
CA ASP A 197 -11.54 4.27 -14.53
C ASP A 197 -12.43 4.45 -13.29
N THR A 198 -13.74 4.51 -13.53
CA THR A 198 -14.75 4.77 -12.49
C THR A 198 -14.83 3.64 -11.46
N GLU A 199 -14.67 2.38 -11.87
CA GLU A 199 -14.68 1.23 -10.95
C GLU A 199 -13.49 1.31 -9.98
N ARG A 200 -12.28 1.53 -10.51
CA ARG A 200 -11.07 1.78 -9.71
C ARG A 200 -11.23 2.98 -8.78
N ARG A 201 -11.73 4.11 -9.29
CA ARG A 201 -12.02 5.33 -8.48
C ARG A 201 -12.93 4.99 -7.30
N TRP A 202 -14.00 4.22 -7.53
CA TRP A 202 -14.89 3.76 -6.46
C TRP A 202 -14.17 2.87 -5.43
N HIS A 203 -13.33 1.91 -5.85
CA HIS A 203 -12.55 1.10 -4.92
C HIS A 203 -11.56 1.93 -4.07
N ILE A 204 -10.89 2.90 -4.69
CA ILE A 204 -10.01 3.86 -4.00
C ILE A 204 -10.82 4.70 -2.99
N MET A 205 -11.99 5.23 -3.37
CA MET A 205 -12.87 6.00 -2.49
C MET A 205 -13.35 5.20 -1.25
N ARG A 206 -13.69 3.92 -1.44
CA ARG A 206 -14.07 3.00 -0.34
C ARG A 206 -12.91 2.79 0.63
N ASN A 207 -11.72 2.50 0.10
CA ASN A 207 -10.51 2.32 0.90
C ASN A 207 -10.07 3.65 1.57
N HIS A 208 -10.36 4.83 0.99
CA HIS A 208 -10.04 6.11 1.63
C HIS A 208 -10.93 6.38 2.84
N THR A 209 -12.26 6.34 2.69
CA THR A 209 -13.16 6.53 3.85
C THR A 209 -13.00 5.38 4.85
N GLY A 210 -12.71 4.16 4.40
CA GLY A 210 -12.30 3.04 5.25
C GLY A 210 -11.03 3.32 6.08
N THR A 211 -10.10 4.13 5.57
CA THR A 211 -8.89 4.54 6.32
C THR A 211 -9.25 5.49 7.47
N HIS A 212 -10.19 6.40 7.27
CA HIS A 212 -10.73 7.26 8.34
C HIS A 212 -11.53 6.47 9.38
N VAL A 213 -12.35 5.49 8.95
CA VAL A 213 -13.06 4.58 9.86
C VAL A 213 -12.06 3.78 10.71
N LEU A 214 -11.01 3.23 10.08
CA LEU A 214 -9.92 2.53 10.76
C LEU A 214 -9.20 3.43 11.77
N HIS A 215 -8.88 4.66 11.39
CA HIS A 215 -8.15 5.61 12.25
C HIS A 215 -8.95 5.96 13.51
N ALA A 216 -10.27 6.15 13.38
CA ALA A 216 -11.18 6.35 14.51
C ALA A 216 -11.17 5.14 15.46
N VAL A 217 -11.43 3.94 14.97
CA VAL A 217 -11.54 2.75 15.84
C VAL A 217 -10.21 2.34 16.48
N LEU A 218 -9.07 2.53 15.79
CA LEU A 218 -7.74 2.31 16.42
C LEU A 218 -7.51 3.28 17.58
N ARG A 219 -7.89 4.55 17.45
CA ARG A 219 -7.78 5.54 18.52
C ARG A 219 -8.75 5.29 19.68
N GLU A 220 -9.95 4.81 19.40
CA GLU A 220 -10.93 4.43 20.43
C GLU A 220 -10.47 3.19 21.20
N ARG A 221 -10.06 2.12 20.49
CA ARG A 221 -9.76 0.81 21.08
C ARG A 221 -8.38 0.72 21.74
N LEU A 222 -7.37 1.39 21.19
CA LEU A 222 -5.98 1.36 21.67
C LEU A 222 -5.59 2.65 22.41
N GLY A 223 -6.19 3.79 22.07
CA GLY A 223 -5.96 5.09 22.72
C GLY A 223 -5.33 6.17 21.85
N ASN A 224 -5.37 7.41 22.35
CA ASN A 224 -4.98 8.63 21.62
C ASN A 224 -3.49 8.76 21.26
N HIS A 225 -2.62 7.82 21.64
CA HIS A 225 -1.22 7.76 21.14
C HIS A 225 -1.11 7.20 19.72
N VAL A 226 -2.19 6.64 19.17
CA VAL A 226 -2.25 6.19 17.78
C VAL A 226 -2.28 7.43 16.86
N HIS A 227 -1.24 7.56 16.06
CA HIS A 227 -1.07 8.58 15.02
C HIS A 227 -0.59 7.89 13.74
N GLN A 228 -1.01 8.40 12.59
CA GLN A 228 -0.54 7.92 11.28
C GLN A 228 0.98 8.16 11.13
N ALA A 229 1.70 7.07 10.86
CA ALA A 229 3.11 7.06 10.47
C ALA A 229 3.28 6.84 8.95
N GLY A 230 2.23 6.41 8.26
CA GLY A 230 2.18 6.20 6.81
C GLY A 230 0.81 5.68 6.36
N SER A 231 0.49 5.87 5.07
CA SER A 231 -0.75 5.37 4.46
C SER A 231 -0.47 4.83 3.06
N LEU A 232 -1.36 4.00 2.54
CA LEU A 232 -1.56 3.70 1.13
C LEU A 232 -3.03 3.34 0.94
N VAL A 233 -3.69 3.98 0.00
CA VAL A 233 -5.06 3.72 -0.43
C VAL A 233 -4.98 3.34 -1.91
N ALA A 234 -5.01 2.03 -2.16
CA ALA A 234 -5.05 1.42 -3.48
C ALA A 234 -6.47 0.89 -3.77
N PRO A 235 -6.78 0.36 -4.97
CA PRO A 235 -8.06 -0.27 -5.24
C PRO A 235 -8.27 -1.56 -4.43
N GLU A 236 -7.24 -2.40 -4.32
CA GLU A 236 -7.35 -3.75 -3.78
C GLU A 236 -7.38 -3.77 -2.24
N ARG A 237 -6.75 -2.76 -1.62
CA ARG A 237 -6.66 -2.60 -0.16
C ARG A 237 -6.24 -1.20 0.27
N LEU A 238 -6.53 -0.87 1.52
CA LEU A 238 -5.82 0.16 2.28
C LEU A 238 -4.74 -0.47 3.19
N ARG A 239 -3.72 0.31 3.51
CA ARG A 239 -2.60 -0.04 4.39
C ARG A 239 -2.27 1.15 5.28
N PHE A 240 -2.53 1.02 6.57
CA PHE A 240 -2.32 2.09 7.56
C PHE A 240 -1.15 1.73 8.47
N ASP A 241 -0.14 2.60 8.50
CA ASP A 241 1.00 2.50 9.42
C ASP A 241 0.79 3.48 10.57
N PHE A 242 0.94 3.01 11.82
CA PHE A 242 0.57 3.78 13.01
C PHE A 242 1.51 3.57 14.21
N THR A 243 1.58 4.56 15.09
CA THR A 243 2.40 4.54 16.31
C THR A 243 1.81 3.62 17.39
N HIS A 244 2.41 2.43 17.54
CA HIS A 244 2.09 1.50 18.61
C HIS A 244 3.27 0.56 18.91
N THR A 245 3.52 0.25 20.19
CA THR A 245 4.73 -0.48 20.61
C THR A 245 4.53 -1.99 20.80
N GLN A 246 3.31 -2.47 21.00
CA GLN A 246 3.02 -3.88 21.29
C GLN A 246 2.30 -4.54 20.11
N PRO A 247 2.50 -5.86 19.86
CA PRO A 247 1.64 -6.61 18.95
C PRO A 247 0.18 -6.54 19.38
N MET A 248 -0.73 -6.30 18.44
CA MET A 248 -2.16 -6.36 18.75
C MET A 248 -2.55 -7.81 19.04
N THR A 249 -3.38 -8.00 20.05
CA THR A 249 -4.01 -9.30 20.32
C THR A 249 -5.00 -9.65 19.21
N ARG A 250 -5.37 -10.94 19.09
CA ARG A 250 -6.39 -11.36 18.11
C ARG A 250 -7.74 -10.74 18.44
N GLU A 251 -7.98 -10.58 19.73
CA GLU A 251 -9.14 -9.96 20.35
C GLU A 251 -9.22 -8.48 19.97
N GLU A 252 -8.14 -7.71 20.09
CA GLU A 252 -8.10 -6.31 19.63
C GLU A 252 -8.27 -6.16 18.12
N ILE A 253 -7.66 -7.04 17.31
CA ILE A 253 -7.86 -7.04 15.84
C ILE A 253 -9.33 -7.35 15.50
N HIS A 254 -9.97 -8.26 16.23
CA HIS A 254 -11.36 -8.61 16.04
C HIS A 254 -12.31 -7.49 16.46
N ASP A 255 -12.06 -6.86 17.61
CA ASP A 255 -12.81 -5.69 18.09
C ASP A 255 -12.75 -4.54 17.08
N ILE A 256 -11.55 -4.24 16.54
CA ILE A 256 -11.35 -3.24 15.49
C ILE A 256 -12.17 -3.55 14.23
N GLU A 257 -12.19 -4.81 13.77
CA GLU A 257 -12.99 -5.19 12.61
C GLU A 257 -14.50 -5.08 12.91
N GLN A 258 -14.96 -5.46 14.11
CA GLN A 258 -16.37 -5.30 14.50
C GLN A 258 -16.77 -3.82 14.56
N MET A 259 -15.98 -2.96 15.21
CA MET A 259 -16.26 -1.53 15.36
C MET A 259 -16.28 -0.83 13.99
N ALA A 260 -15.35 -1.15 13.09
CA ALA A 260 -15.34 -0.61 11.74
C ALA A 260 -16.59 -1.02 10.93
N ASN A 261 -16.96 -2.31 10.96
CA ASN A 261 -18.18 -2.78 10.29
C ASN A 261 -19.46 -2.18 10.93
N ALA A 262 -19.46 -1.86 12.23
CA ALA A 262 -20.59 -1.18 12.88
C ALA A 262 -20.76 0.27 12.40
N ILE A 263 -19.67 1.03 12.25
CA ILE A 263 -19.68 2.40 11.69
C ILE A 263 -20.14 2.41 10.22
N ILE A 264 -19.77 1.38 9.45
CA ILE A 264 -20.21 1.16 8.07
C ILE A 264 -21.72 0.88 8.03
N LEU A 265 -22.21 -0.06 8.86
CA LEU A 265 -23.64 -0.42 8.92
C LEU A 265 -24.54 0.68 9.50
N ALA A 266 -24.00 1.61 10.27
CA ALA A 266 -24.71 2.82 10.74
C ALA A 266 -25.01 3.82 9.60
N ASN A 267 -24.34 3.69 8.45
CA ASN A 267 -24.54 4.50 7.25
C ASN A 267 -24.51 6.02 7.49
N TYR A 268 -23.47 6.50 8.15
CA TYR A 268 -23.28 7.92 8.39
C TYR A 268 -22.95 8.65 7.06
N PRO A 269 -23.52 9.84 6.81
CA PRO A 269 -23.13 10.66 5.67
C PRO A 269 -21.69 11.18 5.84
N VAL A 270 -20.94 11.19 4.74
CA VAL A 270 -19.58 11.76 4.67
C VAL A 270 -19.69 13.21 4.24
N ASN A 271 -19.60 14.10 5.22
CA ASN A 271 -19.69 15.54 5.02
C ASN A 271 -18.32 16.10 4.63
N THR A 272 -18.29 17.07 3.72
CA THR A 272 -17.04 17.78 3.38
C THR A 272 -17.27 19.29 3.35
N ARG A 273 -16.28 20.06 3.84
CA ARG A 273 -16.36 21.53 3.92
C ARG A 273 -14.98 22.19 3.85
N TRP A 274 -14.91 23.33 3.17
CA TRP A 274 -13.73 24.20 3.18
C TRP A 274 -13.77 25.17 4.36
N THR A 275 -12.64 25.40 5.02
CA THR A 275 -12.49 26.36 6.11
C THR A 275 -11.01 26.69 6.35
N THR A 276 -10.72 27.70 7.19
CA THR A 276 -9.32 28.01 7.53
C THR A 276 -8.71 26.93 8.43
N TYR A 277 -7.42 26.62 8.25
CA TYR A 277 -6.70 25.61 9.06
C TYR A 277 -6.90 25.82 10.58
N LYS A 278 -6.75 27.08 11.02
CA LYS A 278 -6.94 27.46 12.43
C LYS A 278 -8.35 27.14 12.95
N ARG A 279 -9.39 27.35 12.13
CA ARG A 279 -10.77 27.08 12.51
C ARG A 279 -11.04 25.57 12.59
N ALA A 280 -10.58 24.80 11.62
CA ALA A 280 -10.74 23.34 11.63
C ALA A 280 -10.12 22.71 12.90
N VAL A 281 -8.88 23.09 13.25
CA VAL A 281 -8.21 22.61 14.47
C VAL A 281 -8.92 23.07 15.76
N GLN A 282 -9.56 24.25 15.75
CA GLN A 282 -10.39 24.71 16.87
C GLN A 282 -11.73 23.96 17.00
N GLU A 283 -12.26 23.45 15.88
CA GLU A 283 -13.47 22.61 15.83
C GLU A 283 -13.18 21.13 16.14
N GLY A 284 -11.90 20.75 16.31
CA GLY A 284 -11.46 19.40 16.66
C GLY A 284 -10.93 18.57 15.49
N ALA A 285 -10.92 19.11 14.27
CA ALA A 285 -10.45 18.38 13.08
C ALA A 285 -8.98 17.99 13.20
N MET A 286 -8.67 16.72 12.92
CA MET A 286 -7.33 16.19 13.01
C MET A 286 -6.48 16.58 11.80
N ALA A 287 -5.31 17.17 12.06
CA ALA A 287 -4.25 17.35 11.07
C ALA A 287 -3.33 16.11 11.09
N LEU A 288 -2.99 15.59 9.91
CA LEU A 288 -2.03 14.49 9.77
C LEU A 288 -0.60 14.99 10.05
N PHE A 289 0.19 14.16 10.74
CA PHE A 289 1.49 14.59 11.23
C PHE A 289 2.54 14.64 10.11
N GLY A 290 3.16 15.82 9.94
CA GLY A 290 4.19 16.06 8.91
C GLY A 290 3.69 16.74 7.64
N GLU A 291 2.36 16.82 7.43
CA GLU A 291 1.77 17.49 6.28
C GLU A 291 1.85 19.02 6.34
N LYS A 292 1.87 19.66 5.16
CA LYS A 292 1.92 21.12 5.01
C LYS A 292 0.57 21.66 4.52
N TYR A 293 -0.24 22.12 5.45
CA TYR A 293 -1.53 22.73 5.18
C TYR A 293 -1.39 24.20 4.72
N GLY A 294 -2.28 24.62 3.81
CA GLY A 294 -2.45 26.02 3.43
C GLY A 294 -3.34 26.79 4.41
N ASP A 295 -3.59 28.07 4.13
CA ASP A 295 -4.49 28.90 4.94
C ASP A 295 -5.92 28.35 4.94
N GLU A 296 -6.38 27.82 3.80
CA GLU A 296 -7.64 27.10 3.62
C GLU A 296 -7.39 25.60 3.47
N VAL A 297 -8.28 24.80 4.05
CA VAL A 297 -8.21 23.33 4.12
C VAL A 297 -9.60 22.71 3.95
N ARG A 298 -9.65 21.50 3.40
CA ARG A 298 -10.85 20.66 3.34
C ARG A 298 -10.93 19.77 4.57
N VAL A 299 -12.03 19.88 5.30
CA VAL A 299 -12.43 18.98 6.39
C VAL A 299 -13.34 17.91 5.81
N VAL A 300 -13.13 16.67 6.23
CA VAL A 300 -14.00 15.52 5.95
C VAL A 300 -14.47 14.95 7.30
N SER A 301 -15.78 14.73 7.47
CA SER A 301 -16.36 14.26 8.74
C SER A 301 -17.52 13.30 8.56
N PHE A 302 -17.73 12.40 9.54
CA PHE A 302 -18.91 11.52 9.59
C PHE A 302 -19.29 11.15 11.03
N GLY A 303 -20.56 10.79 11.21
CA GLY A 303 -21.23 10.57 12.50
C GLY A 303 -22.49 11.45 12.64
N GLU A 304 -23.42 11.06 13.51
CA GLU A 304 -24.69 11.79 13.74
C GLU A 304 -24.51 13.26 14.12
N GLU A 305 -23.44 13.60 14.86
CA GLU A 305 -23.04 14.98 15.19
C GLU A 305 -21.52 15.20 14.91
N GLU A 306 -21.05 14.84 13.71
CA GLU A 306 -19.62 14.84 13.27
C GLU A 306 -18.64 14.00 14.13
N GLY A 307 -19.13 13.28 15.15
CA GLY A 307 -18.32 12.79 16.27
C GLY A 307 -17.54 11.48 16.10
N VAL A 308 -17.60 10.78 14.94
CA VAL A 308 -16.87 9.51 14.74
C VAL A 308 -15.49 9.77 14.14
N SER A 309 -15.40 10.59 13.09
CA SER A 309 -14.14 11.17 12.63
C SER A 309 -14.36 12.55 12.02
N MET A 310 -13.34 13.40 12.17
CA MET A 310 -13.21 14.72 11.55
C MET A 310 -11.73 14.97 11.24
N GLU A 311 -11.34 14.97 9.96
CA GLU A 311 -9.94 14.99 9.54
C GLU A 311 -9.70 15.96 8.37
N LEU A 312 -8.47 16.48 8.26
CA LEU A 312 -8.05 17.34 7.15
C LEU A 312 -7.62 16.49 5.95
N CYS A 313 -8.53 16.26 5.00
CA CYS A 313 -8.27 15.38 3.85
C CYS A 313 -8.64 16.00 2.49
N GLY A 314 -7.67 15.98 1.58
CA GLY A 314 -7.82 16.33 0.16
C GLY A 314 -8.16 15.15 -0.75
N GLY A 315 -8.54 14.00 -0.21
CA GLY A 315 -8.87 12.78 -0.97
C GLY A 315 -10.27 12.78 -1.59
N THR A 316 -10.51 11.80 -2.47
CA THR A 316 -11.87 11.45 -2.91
C THR A 316 -12.48 10.43 -1.94
N HIS A 317 -13.75 10.60 -1.58
CA HIS A 317 -14.45 9.81 -0.57
C HIS A 317 -15.84 9.40 -1.08
N VAL A 318 -16.31 8.23 -0.66
CA VAL A 318 -17.72 7.81 -0.82
C VAL A 318 -18.67 8.78 -0.11
N GLU A 319 -19.94 8.84 -0.52
CA GLU A 319 -20.93 9.80 0.03
C GLU A 319 -21.45 9.37 1.41
N SER A 320 -21.42 8.07 1.72
CA SER A 320 -21.85 7.49 2.99
C SER A 320 -20.96 6.33 3.45
N THR A 321 -20.94 6.03 4.75
CA THR A 321 -20.08 4.95 5.28
C THR A 321 -20.51 3.55 4.83
N ALA A 322 -21.76 3.32 4.41
CA ALA A 322 -22.20 2.01 3.92
C ALA A 322 -21.65 1.66 2.53
N GLU A 323 -21.32 2.66 1.69
CA GLU A 323 -20.74 2.45 0.35
C GLU A 323 -19.36 1.76 0.38
N ILE A 324 -18.68 1.78 1.55
CA ILE A 324 -17.44 1.02 1.83
C ILE A 324 -17.66 -0.49 1.67
N GLY A 325 -18.87 -1.00 1.96
CA GLY A 325 -19.17 -2.44 1.96
C GLY A 325 -18.46 -3.20 3.09
N SER A 326 -18.28 -4.52 2.95
CA SER A 326 -17.52 -5.32 3.93
C SER A 326 -16.13 -4.73 4.17
N PHE A 327 -15.68 -4.77 5.42
CA PHE A 327 -14.35 -4.34 5.85
C PHE A 327 -13.66 -5.54 6.53
N ARG A 328 -12.51 -6.00 6.02
CA ARG A 328 -11.84 -7.23 6.49
C ARG A 328 -10.34 -7.06 6.65
N VAL A 329 -9.81 -7.46 7.80
CA VAL A 329 -8.37 -7.46 8.08
C VAL A 329 -7.66 -8.54 7.24
N LEU A 330 -6.65 -8.09 6.50
CA LEU A 330 -5.73 -8.94 5.73
C LEU A 330 -4.53 -9.35 6.58
N SER A 331 -3.89 -8.39 7.25
CA SER A 331 -2.71 -8.63 8.10
C SER A 331 -2.49 -7.53 9.14
N GLU A 332 -1.75 -7.86 10.19
CA GLU A 332 -1.24 -6.96 11.24
C GLU A 332 0.24 -7.33 11.48
N GLY A 333 1.14 -6.36 11.61
CA GLY A 333 2.57 -6.61 11.84
C GLY A 333 3.36 -5.37 12.25
N SER A 334 4.58 -5.56 12.76
CA SER A 334 5.52 -4.46 13.01
C SER A 334 6.32 -4.16 11.74
N VAL A 335 6.55 -2.87 11.46
CA VAL A 335 7.36 -2.40 10.32
C VAL A 335 8.58 -1.58 10.76
N ALA A 336 8.55 -1.01 11.96
CA ALA A 336 9.71 -0.40 12.63
C ALA A 336 9.52 -0.40 14.15
N ALA A 337 10.55 -0.04 14.91
CA ALA A 337 10.45 0.13 16.36
C ALA A 337 9.37 1.18 16.71
N GLY A 338 8.32 0.75 17.41
CA GLY A 338 7.18 1.61 17.75
C GLY A 338 6.18 1.90 16.62
N VAL A 339 6.33 1.27 15.45
CA VAL A 339 5.41 1.44 14.31
C VAL A 339 4.86 0.09 13.85
N ARG A 340 3.54 0.04 13.69
CA ARG A 340 2.79 -1.12 13.23
C ARG A 340 2.04 -0.83 11.95
N ARG A 341 1.74 -1.87 11.19
CA ARG A 341 1.02 -1.86 9.93
C ARG A 341 -0.20 -2.76 10.05
N ILE A 342 -1.35 -2.26 9.64
CA ILE A 342 -2.54 -3.07 9.40
C ILE A 342 -2.98 -2.87 7.94
N GLU A 343 -3.29 -3.98 7.25
CA GLU A 343 -3.83 -3.96 5.89
C GLU A 343 -5.27 -4.47 5.89
N ILE A 344 -6.16 -3.78 5.19
CA ILE A 344 -7.61 -4.04 5.14
C ILE A 344 -8.08 -4.08 3.68
N ALA A 345 -8.89 -5.07 3.33
CA ALA A 345 -9.69 -5.04 2.09
C ALA A 345 -11.08 -4.46 2.37
N THR A 346 -11.61 -3.68 1.43
CA THR A 346 -13.00 -3.18 1.46
C THR A 346 -13.77 -3.52 0.18
N GLY A 347 -15.11 -3.44 0.24
CA GLY A 347 -15.99 -3.67 -0.90
C GLY A 347 -15.79 -5.05 -1.55
N LEU A 348 -15.71 -5.08 -2.89
CA LEU A 348 -15.56 -6.32 -3.67
C LEU A 348 -14.37 -7.18 -3.20
N TYR A 349 -13.20 -6.59 -2.97
CA TYR A 349 -12.01 -7.33 -2.53
C TYR A 349 -12.16 -7.94 -1.12
N ALA A 350 -13.05 -7.37 -0.29
CA ALA A 350 -13.42 -7.99 0.98
C ALA A 350 -14.38 -9.18 0.77
N GLU A 351 -15.33 -9.09 -0.16
CA GLU A 351 -16.21 -10.21 -0.52
C GLU A 351 -15.46 -11.36 -1.21
N GLU A 352 -14.54 -11.07 -2.15
CA GLU A 352 -13.66 -12.08 -2.76
C GLU A 352 -12.81 -12.82 -1.71
N LEU A 353 -12.30 -12.11 -0.71
CA LEU A 353 -11.58 -12.67 0.42
C LEU A 353 -12.48 -13.58 1.29
N ILE A 354 -13.73 -13.18 1.52
CA ILE A 354 -14.72 -13.98 2.27
C ILE A 354 -15.09 -15.23 1.46
N GLU A 355 -15.44 -15.11 0.18
CA GLU A 355 -15.77 -16.21 -0.70
C GLU A 355 -14.59 -17.20 -0.84
N GLY A 356 -13.35 -16.70 -1.00
CA GLY A 356 -12.15 -17.53 -1.05
C GLY A 356 -11.90 -18.31 0.24
N ARG A 357 -12.16 -17.69 1.42
CA ARG A 357 -12.10 -18.35 2.73
C ARG A 357 -13.20 -19.41 2.90
N LEU A 358 -14.45 -19.09 2.53
CA LEU A 358 -15.58 -20.04 2.57
C LEU A 358 -15.36 -21.24 1.65
N ASN A 359 -15.00 -21.01 0.38
CA ASN A 359 -14.64 -22.05 -0.57
C ASN A 359 -13.53 -22.98 -0.04
N THR A 360 -12.56 -22.43 0.68
CA THR A 360 -11.46 -23.21 1.28
C THR A 360 -11.95 -24.08 2.44
N LEU A 361 -12.85 -23.55 3.28
CA LEU A 361 -13.47 -24.30 4.37
C LEU A 361 -14.37 -25.43 3.84
N GLU A 362 -15.19 -25.18 2.82
CA GLU A 362 -16.03 -26.20 2.18
C GLU A 362 -15.22 -27.32 1.52
N LYS A 363 -14.15 -26.97 0.79
CA LYS A 363 -13.23 -27.96 0.21
C LYS A 363 -12.58 -28.82 1.30
N THR A 364 -12.21 -28.21 2.43
CA THR A 364 -11.65 -28.93 3.59
C THR A 364 -12.69 -29.85 4.25
N ALA A 365 -13.92 -29.38 4.43
CA ALA A 365 -15.05 -30.15 4.94
C ALA A 365 -15.37 -31.36 4.05
N SER A 366 -15.35 -31.18 2.73
CA SER A 366 -15.55 -32.24 1.73
C SER A 366 -14.48 -33.32 1.81
N LEU A 367 -13.19 -32.93 1.90
CA LEU A 367 -12.07 -33.87 2.07
C LEU A 367 -12.18 -34.70 3.37
N LEU A 368 -12.62 -34.06 4.47
CA LEU A 368 -12.85 -34.69 5.78
C LEU A 368 -14.20 -35.42 5.89
N ARG A 369 -15.08 -35.28 4.89
CA ARG A 369 -16.45 -35.84 4.84
C ARG A 369 -17.35 -35.39 6.02
N THR A 370 -17.23 -34.12 6.39
CA THR A 370 -17.91 -33.48 7.54
C THR A 370 -18.52 -32.14 7.09
N LYS A 371 -19.21 -31.40 7.97
CA LYS A 371 -19.69 -30.04 7.67
C LYS A 371 -18.61 -28.97 7.93
N PRO A 372 -18.70 -27.77 7.31
CA PRO A 372 -17.82 -26.63 7.60
C PRO A 372 -17.58 -26.37 9.10
N ASP A 373 -18.65 -26.32 9.91
CA ASP A 373 -18.59 -26.06 11.35
C ASP A 373 -17.91 -27.20 12.15
N GLU A 374 -17.89 -28.41 11.60
CA GLU A 374 -17.34 -29.61 12.21
C GLU A 374 -15.84 -29.82 11.86
N VAL A 375 -15.30 -29.07 10.90
CA VAL A 375 -13.91 -29.19 10.40
C VAL A 375 -12.86 -29.18 11.52
N PRO A 376 -12.88 -28.27 12.52
CA PRO A 376 -11.86 -28.27 13.57
C PRO A 376 -11.83 -29.60 14.35
N THR A 377 -13.02 -30.07 14.77
CA THR A 377 -13.20 -31.35 15.47
C THR A 377 -12.76 -32.54 14.63
N ALA A 378 -13.06 -32.54 13.32
CA ALA A 378 -12.64 -33.59 12.41
C ALA A 378 -11.10 -33.60 12.19
N VAL A 379 -10.45 -32.43 12.16
CA VAL A 379 -8.98 -32.32 12.12
C VAL A 379 -8.35 -32.86 13.41
N GLU A 380 -8.89 -32.52 14.58
CA GLU A 380 -8.41 -33.05 15.87
C GLU A 380 -8.51 -34.57 15.94
N GLN A 381 -9.65 -35.13 15.50
CA GLN A 381 -9.86 -36.59 15.43
C GLN A 381 -8.90 -37.26 14.45
N LEU A 382 -8.70 -36.69 13.25
CA LEU A 382 -7.76 -37.21 12.27
C LEU A 382 -6.31 -37.19 12.79
N GLN A 383 -5.90 -36.13 13.46
CA GLN A 383 -4.58 -36.07 14.11
C GLN A 383 -4.43 -37.09 15.24
N ALA A 384 -5.49 -37.33 16.04
CA ALA A 384 -5.46 -38.35 17.08
C ALA A 384 -5.32 -39.77 16.49
N GLN A 385 -6.10 -40.09 15.46
CA GLN A 385 -6.00 -41.36 14.72
C GLN A 385 -4.62 -41.54 14.09
N HIS A 386 -4.05 -40.49 13.47
CA HIS A 386 -2.71 -40.53 12.90
C HIS A 386 -1.64 -40.84 13.95
N ARG A 387 -1.70 -40.19 15.13
CA ARG A 387 -0.79 -40.47 16.26
C ARG A 387 -0.93 -41.92 16.77
N GLN A 388 -2.15 -42.46 16.84
CA GLN A 388 -2.39 -43.86 17.20
C GLN A 388 -1.79 -44.82 16.16
N LEU A 389 -2.07 -44.63 14.87
CA LEU A 389 -1.55 -45.48 13.79
C LEU A 389 -0.01 -45.46 13.72
N GLN A 390 0.63 -44.32 14.05
CA GLN A 390 2.08 -44.25 14.17
C GLN A 390 2.63 -45.10 15.33
N GLN A 391 1.92 -45.18 16.46
CA GLN A 391 2.30 -46.04 17.59
C GLN A 391 2.09 -47.52 17.27
N GLU A 392 0.96 -47.88 16.67
CA GLU A 392 0.67 -49.26 16.22
C GLU A 392 1.70 -49.73 15.18
N LEU A 393 2.06 -48.90 14.20
CA LEU A 393 3.10 -49.20 13.22
C LEU A 393 4.49 -49.41 13.87
N ALA A 394 4.82 -48.67 14.92
CA ALA A 394 6.06 -48.86 15.66
C ALA A 394 6.08 -50.20 16.43
N GLN A 395 4.96 -50.55 17.09
CA GLN A 395 4.80 -51.83 17.79
C GLN A 395 4.87 -53.03 16.83
N LEU A 396 4.18 -52.96 15.68
CA LEU A 396 4.22 -54.01 14.65
C LEU A 396 5.63 -54.19 14.06
N ARG A 397 6.38 -53.10 13.84
CA ARG A 397 7.78 -53.18 13.42
C ARG A 397 8.69 -53.83 14.47
N GLN A 398 8.45 -53.57 15.75
CA GLN A 398 9.17 -54.23 16.84
C GLN A 398 8.87 -55.73 16.91
N GLN A 399 7.59 -56.13 16.75
CA GLN A 399 7.17 -57.53 16.74
C GLN A 399 7.68 -58.31 15.50
N LEU A 400 7.81 -57.65 14.35
CA LEU A 400 8.46 -58.23 13.17
C LEU A 400 9.95 -58.45 13.41
N ALA A 401 10.67 -57.42 13.89
CA ALA A 401 12.10 -57.54 14.20
C ALA A 401 12.41 -58.60 15.27
N GLN A 402 11.50 -58.84 16.21
CA GLN A 402 11.59 -59.94 17.18
C GLN A 402 11.43 -61.32 16.53
N GLN A 403 10.40 -61.51 15.68
CA GLN A 403 10.23 -62.77 14.93
C GLN A 403 11.39 -63.04 13.95
N ASP A 404 11.93 -62.02 13.29
CA ASP A 404 13.11 -62.15 12.44
C ASP A 404 14.34 -62.59 13.24
N ALA A 405 14.54 -62.03 14.45
CA ALA A 405 15.62 -62.44 15.34
C ALA A 405 15.45 -63.87 15.88
N GLU A 406 14.23 -64.26 16.27
CA GLU A 406 13.91 -65.64 16.68
C GLU A 406 14.07 -66.64 15.53
N SER A 407 13.70 -66.24 14.30
CA SER A 407 13.92 -67.02 13.08
C SER A 407 15.42 -67.21 12.80
N LEU A 408 16.22 -66.14 12.90
CA LEU A 408 17.68 -66.24 12.76
C LEU A 408 18.32 -67.14 13.83
N LEU A 409 17.90 -67.02 15.10
CA LEU A 409 18.35 -67.88 16.20
C LEU A 409 17.97 -69.35 16.00
N SER A 410 16.76 -69.64 15.54
CA SER A 410 16.31 -71.02 15.28
C SER A 410 16.98 -71.68 14.06
N ASN A 411 17.61 -70.89 13.19
CA ASN A 411 18.44 -71.36 12.07
C ASN A 411 19.95 -71.26 12.35
N ALA A 412 20.37 -70.84 13.55
CA ALA A 412 21.77 -70.68 13.90
C ALA A 412 22.46 -72.04 14.13
N ILE A 413 23.71 -72.15 13.70
CA ILE A 413 24.52 -73.38 13.80
C ILE A 413 25.41 -73.26 15.04
N SER A 414 25.12 -74.03 16.08
CA SER A 414 25.86 -73.95 17.34
C SER A 414 27.31 -74.48 17.21
N VAL A 415 28.26 -73.71 17.75
CA VAL A 415 29.70 -74.01 17.78
C VAL A 415 30.25 -73.71 19.17
N ASP A 416 31.07 -74.61 19.72
CA ASP A 416 31.72 -74.51 21.04
C ASP A 416 30.79 -74.12 22.22
N GLY A 417 29.51 -74.48 22.13
CA GLY A 417 28.50 -74.24 23.17
C GLY A 417 27.75 -72.92 23.05
N PHE A 418 28.03 -72.11 22.02
CA PHE A 418 27.27 -70.90 21.67
C PHE A 418 26.40 -71.18 20.44
N SER A 419 25.28 -70.46 20.32
CA SER A 419 24.31 -70.53 19.21
C SER A 419 24.18 -69.17 18.53
#